data_AF-A0A7T8HHI3-F1
#
_entry.id   AF-A0A7T8HHI3-F1
#
_cell.length_a   1.000
_cell.length_b   1.000
_cell.length_c   1.000
_cell.angle_alpha   90.00
_cell.angle_beta   90.00
_cell.angle_gamma   90.00
#
_symmetry.space_group_name_H-M   'P 1'
#
loop_
_entity.id
_entity.type
_entity.pdbx_description
1 polymer ?
#
loop_
_entity_poly.entity_id
_entity_poly.type
_entity_poly.pdbx_seq_one_letter_code
_entity_poly.pdbx_strand_id
1 'polypeptide(L)' 'MKAVARERIWWPNISEDIEVFVNACVTCQANSPMPPAEFVQSAPASEWEGLHVDYMTWNGKQVLILVDWIEMD' A
#
# COMPACT_ATOMS: atom_id res chain seq x y z
N MET A 1 19.18 -8.01 -2.21
CA MET A 1 19.84 -9.02 -3.08
C MET A 1 21.02 -8.46 -3.87
N LYS A 2 20.89 -7.33 -4.58
CA LYS A 2 21.99 -6.76 -5.40
C LYS A 2 23.29 -6.46 -4.64
N ALA A 3 23.20 -5.84 -3.46
CA ALA A 3 24.39 -5.51 -2.65
C ALA A 3 25.20 -6.76 -2.27
N VAL A 4 24.54 -7.75 -1.65
CA VAL A 4 25.15 -9.03 -1.25
C VAL A 4 25.78 -9.78 -2.44
N ALA A 5 25.15 -9.74 -3.62
CA ALA A 5 25.70 -10.39 -4.81
C ALA A 5 27.01 -9.71 -5.26
N ARG A 6 27.03 -8.37 -5.34
CA ARG A 6 28.20 -7.58 -5.75
C ARG A 6 29.38 -7.69 -4.78
N GLU A 7 29.14 -8.08 -3.53
CA GLU A 7 30.20 -8.32 -2.53
C GLU A 7 30.95 -9.66 -2.75
N ARG A 8 30.36 -10.61 -3.47
CA ARG A 8 30.87 -11.99 -3.55
C ARG A 8 31.26 -12.43 -4.95
N ILE A 9 30.57 -11.93 -5.96
CA ILE A 9 30.67 -12.38 -7.35
C ILE A 9 30.50 -11.20 -8.30
N TRP A 10 31.06 -11.32 -9.51
CA TRP A 10 31.00 -10.26 -10.51
C TRP A 10 30.92 -10.84 -11.93
N TRP A 11 30.07 -10.22 -12.76
CA TRP A 11 30.04 -10.33 -14.21
C TRP A 11 29.30 -9.11 -14.80
N PRO A 12 29.42 -8.83 -16.12
CA PRO A 12 28.65 -7.78 -16.78
C PRO A 12 27.14 -8.00 -16.62
N ASN A 13 26.37 -6.95 -16.32
CA ASN A 13 24.91 -6.99 -16.17
C ASN A 13 24.36 -7.83 -15.00
N ILE A 14 25.18 -8.26 -14.03
CA ILE A 14 24.75 -8.98 -12.80
C ILE A 14 23.50 -8.40 -12.13
N SER A 15 23.32 -7.08 -12.16
CA SER A 15 22.17 -6.45 -11.51
C SER A 15 20.86 -6.63 -12.28
N GLU A 16 20.93 -6.64 -13.60
CA GLU A 16 19.80 -6.89 -14.49
C GLU A 16 19.39 -8.36 -14.41
N ASP A 17 20.36 -9.28 -14.44
CA ASP A 17 20.09 -10.72 -14.26
C ASP A 17 19.40 -11.03 -12.93
N ILE A 18 19.82 -10.36 -11.85
CA ILE A 18 19.17 -10.47 -10.53
C ILE A 18 17.73 -9.95 -10.58
N GLU A 19 17.47 -8.84 -11.27
CA GLU A 19 16.10 -8.32 -11.43
C GLU A 19 15.22 -9.29 -12.20
N VAL A 20 15.69 -9.80 -13.35
CA VAL A 20 14.98 -10.79 -14.17
C VAL A 20 14.64 -12.03 -13.32
N PHE A 21 15.61 -12.54 -12.56
CA PHE A 21 15.41 -13.68 -11.67
C PHE A 21 14.37 -13.42 -10.58
N VAL A 22 14.47 -12.28 -9.87
CA VAL A 22 13.55 -11.93 -8.77
C VAL A 22 12.14 -11.64 -9.29
N ASN A 23 12.01 -11.04 -10.48
CA ASN A 23 10.73 -10.77 -11.12
C ASN A 23 9.99 -12.06 -11.53
N ALA A 24 10.72 -13.11 -11.94
CA ALA A 24 10.14 -14.41 -12.25
C ALA A 24 9.85 -15.28 -11.01
N CYS A 25 10.40 -14.95 -9.85
CA CYS A 25 10.29 -15.73 -8.62
C CYS A 25 8.94 -15.50 -7.91
N VAL A 26 8.01 -16.47 -8.01
CA VAL A 26 6.67 -16.40 -7.38
C VAL A 26 6.74 -16.09 -5.88
N THR A 27 7.58 -16.80 -5.14
CA THR A 27 7.74 -16.59 -3.70
C THR A 27 8.26 -15.19 -3.37
N CYS A 28 9.19 -14.68 -4.18
CA CYS A 28 9.78 -13.35 -3.99
C CYS A 28 8.73 -12.26 -4.21
N GLN A 29 7.92 -12.40 -5.27
CA GLN A 29 6.83 -11.49 -5.58
C GLN A 29 5.72 -11.52 -4.52
N ALA A 30 5.34 -12.72 -4.05
CA ALA A 30 4.32 -12.88 -3.00
C ALA A 30 4.72 -12.24 -1.66
N ASN A 31 6.01 -12.10 -1.38
CA ASN A 31 6.54 -11.49 -0.16
C ASN A 31 7.16 -10.10 -0.42
N SER A 32 6.95 -9.53 -1.61
CA SER A 32 7.44 -8.19 -1.92
C SER A 32 6.72 -7.16 -1.04
N PRO A 33 7.42 -6.16 -0.48
CA PRO A 33 6.77 -5.08 0.23
C PRO A 33 5.77 -4.38 -0.69
N MET A 34 4.59 -4.10 -0.15
CA MET A 34 3.59 -3.31 -0.86
C MET A 34 4.18 -1.91 -1.11
N PRO A 35 4.06 -1.36 -2.34
CA PRO A 35 4.47 0.01 -2.59
C PRO A 35 3.72 0.96 -1.64
N PRO A 36 4.31 2.10 -1.25
CA PRO A 36 3.60 3.12 -0.50
C PRO A 36 2.28 3.42 -1.20
N ALA A 37 1.17 3.43 -0.46
CA ALA A 37 -0.12 3.76 -1.04
C ALA A 37 -0.06 5.19 -1.58
N GLU A 38 -0.11 5.36 -2.90
CA GLU A 38 -0.15 6.67 -3.57
C GLU A 38 -1.57 7.28 -3.58
N PHE A 39 -2.38 6.98 -2.57
CA PHE A 39 -3.72 7.55 -2.47
C PHE A 39 -3.72 8.73 -1.51
N VAL A 40 -3.41 9.91 -2.04
CA VAL A 40 -3.71 11.18 -1.37
C VAL A 40 -5.07 11.64 -1.90
N GLN A 41 -6.15 11.22 -1.24
CA GLN A 41 -7.42 11.91 -1.42
C GLN A 41 -7.27 13.29 -0.79
N SER A 42 -7.58 14.35 -1.53
CA SER A 42 -7.63 15.70 -0.98
C SER A 42 -8.67 15.76 0.14
N ALA A 43 -8.32 16.41 1.25
CA ALA A 43 -9.26 16.65 2.33
C ALA A 43 -10.48 17.45 1.81
N PRO A 44 -11.68 17.23 2.37
CA PRO A 44 -12.87 18.02 2.05
C PRO A 44 -12.66 19.48 2.48
N ALA A 45 -13.16 20.42 1.68
CA ALA A 45 -12.93 21.85 1.88
C ALA A 45 -14.03 22.51 2.72
N SER A 46 -15.19 21.87 2.85
CA SER A 46 -16.35 22.36 3.60
C SER A 46 -17.04 21.21 4.35
N GLU A 47 -17.89 21.54 5.31
CA GLU A 47 -18.70 20.55 6.01
C GLU A 47 -19.60 19.79 5.01
N TRP A 48 -19.85 18.51 5.30
CA TRP A 48 -20.68 17.61 4.49
C TRP A 48 -20.14 17.29 3.08
N GLU A 49 -18.93 17.71 2.73
CA GLU A 49 -18.30 17.33 1.45
C GLU A 49 -17.65 15.94 1.50
N GLY A 50 -17.18 15.51 2.68
CA GLY A 50 -16.60 14.20 2.91
C GLY A 50 -17.36 13.42 3.98
N LEU A 51 -17.96 12.30 3.59
CA LEU A 51 -18.65 11.41 4.52
C LEU A 51 -17.99 10.04 4.55
N HIS A 52 -17.56 9.62 5.73
CA HIS A 52 -17.26 8.21 6.00
C HIS A 52 -18.54 7.51 6.42
N VAL A 53 -18.91 6.47 5.67
CA VAL A 53 -20.14 5.70 5.88
C VAL A 53 -19.78 4.24 6.06
N ASP A 54 -20.24 3.65 7.15
CA ASP A 54 -20.01 2.23 7.45
C ASP A 54 -21.18 1.61 8.22
N TYR A 55 -21.29 0.28 8.19
CA TYR A 55 -22.25 -0.47 8.98
C TYR A 55 -21.57 -1.11 10.20
N MET A 56 -22.25 -1.06 11.33
CA MET A 56 -21.82 -1.76 12.55
C MET A 56 -22.98 -2.56 13.15
N THR A 57 -22.67 -3.67 13.81
CA THR A 57 -23.62 -4.36 14.68
C THR A 57 -23.45 -3.88 16.12
N TRP A 58 -24.51 -3.30 16.69
CA TRP A 58 -24.54 -2.88 18.10
C TRP A 58 -25.79 -3.42 18.80
N ASN A 59 -25.60 -4.18 19.88
CA ASN A 59 -26.69 -4.83 20.62
C ASN A 59 -27.63 -5.65 19.72
N GLY A 60 -27.07 -6.43 18.80
CA GLY A 60 -27.83 -7.27 17.88
C GLY A 60 -28.61 -6.52 16.79
N LYS A 61 -28.41 -5.20 16.67
CA LYS A 61 -29.01 -4.37 15.62
C LYS A 61 -27.93 -3.91 14.65
N GLN A 62 -28.26 -3.89 13.36
CA GLN A 62 -27.43 -3.19 12.37
C GLN A 62 -27.67 -1.69 12.51
N VAL A 63 -26.60 -0.91 12.59
CA VAL A 63 -26.61 0.55 12.60
C VAL A 63 -25.77 1.05 11.43
N LEU A 64 -26.24 2.12 10.78
CA LEU A 64 -25.48 2.87 9.80
C LEU A 64 -24.80 4.03 10.52
N ILE A 65 -23.48 4.12 10.40
CA ILE A 65 -22.68 5.19 10.98
C ILE A 65 -22.30 6.14 9.85
N LEU A 66 -22.57 7.42 10.04
CA LEU A 66 -22.13 8.50 9.16
C LEU A 66 -21.26 9.44 9.97
N VAL A 67 -20.05 9.71 9.48
CA VAL A 67 -19.12 10.67 10.05
C VAL A 67 -18.78 11.68 8.98
N ASP A 68 -19.12 12.95 9.23
CA ASP A 68 -18.60 14.08 8.47
C ASP A 68 -17.14 14.25 8.84
N TRP A 69 -16.25 14.11 7.87
CA TRP A 69 -14.81 14.30 8.07
C TRP A 69 -14.39 15.59 7.39
N ILE A 70 -14.05 16.58 8.20
CA ILE A 70 -13.42 17.81 7.76
C ILE A 70 -12.09 17.91 8.48
N GLU A 71 -11.01 18.22 7.74
CA GLU A 71 -9.73 18.52 8.36
C GLU A 71 -9.81 19.94 8.91
N MET A 72 -9.77 20.08 10.24
CA MET A 72 -9.72 21.37 10.90
C MET A 72 -8.25 21.79 11.03
N ASP A 73 -7.85 22.83 10.30
CA ASP A 73 -6.57 23.53 10.48
C ASP A 73 -6.42 24.10 11.90
#